data_AF-A0A3M5UF75-F1
#
_entry.id   AF-A0A3M5UF75-F1
#
_cell.length_a   1.000
_cell.length_b   1.000
_cell.length_c   1.000
_cell.angle_alpha   90.00
_cell.angle_beta   90.00
_cell.angle_gamma   90.00
#
_symmetry.space_group_name_H-M   'P 1'
#
loop_
_entity.id
_entity.type
_entity.pdbx_description
1 polymer ?
#
loop_
_entity_poly.entity_id
_entity_poly.type
_entity_poly.pdbx_seq_one_letter_code
_entity_poly.pdbx_strand_id
1 'polypeptide(L)'
;MSETAPATDTAKNSTDSAPNHGTDFLTWLKGGVISHRIIINDAKARVHTVDSTAFLVSPDIFKRYALEHPAIEHEAKERDLEAWQLVQRSFEKLKKHRKTPAGLNIWTCLVKGPRKSKQLRGYLLTEPTDVFSEVPYDNPVISLADLADKEASE
;
A
#
# COMPACT_ATOMS: atom_id res chain seq x y z
N MET A 1 -19.97 4.25 60.07
CA MET A 1 -18.75 4.06 59.26
C MET A 1 -18.77 2.64 58.77
N SER A 2 -18.81 2.46 57.44
CA SER A 2 -18.30 1.32 56.67
C SER A 2 -18.81 1.48 55.24
N GLU A 3 -18.01 2.18 54.44
CA GLU A 3 -18.14 2.26 52.98
C GLU A 3 -17.79 0.89 52.37
N THR A 4 -18.68 0.38 51.51
CA THR A 4 -18.38 -0.77 50.65
C THR A 4 -17.93 -0.22 49.30
N ALA A 5 -16.64 -0.32 49.02
CA ALA A 5 -16.08 -0.04 47.69
C ALA A 5 -16.40 -1.21 46.73
N PRO A 6 -16.76 -0.97 45.47
CA PRO A 6 -16.78 -2.02 44.46
C PRO A 6 -15.37 -2.19 43.90
N ALA A 7 -14.83 -3.41 44.00
CA ALA A 7 -13.63 -3.81 43.29
C ALA A 7 -13.89 -3.74 41.78
N THR A 8 -13.14 -2.90 41.08
CA THR A 8 -13.17 -2.81 39.63
C THR A 8 -12.35 -3.98 39.09
N ASP A 9 -13.05 -4.93 38.50
CA ASP A 9 -12.48 -6.09 37.81
C ASP A 9 -11.70 -5.58 36.59
N THR A 10 -10.38 -5.48 36.71
CA THR A 10 -9.50 -5.16 35.59
C THR A 10 -9.50 -6.34 34.62
N ALA A 11 -10.40 -6.28 33.65
CA ALA A 11 -10.36 -7.10 32.45
C ALA A 11 -9.03 -6.82 31.73
N LYS A 12 -8.04 -7.69 31.96
CA LYS A 12 -6.90 -7.86 31.08
C LYS A 12 -7.44 -8.39 29.75
N ASN A 13 -7.78 -7.47 28.85
CA ASN A 13 -8.01 -7.80 27.46
C ASN A 13 -6.64 -8.07 26.83
N SER A 14 -6.12 -9.28 27.07
CA SER A 14 -5.06 -9.86 26.26
C SER A 14 -5.62 -10.15 24.89
N THR A 15 -5.73 -9.12 24.04
CA THR A 15 -5.82 -9.35 22.61
C THR A 15 -4.43 -9.76 22.16
N ASP A 16 -4.25 -11.07 22.03
CA ASP A 16 -3.24 -11.68 21.18
C ASP A 16 -3.61 -11.32 19.72
N SER A 17 -3.52 -10.03 19.38
CA SER A 17 -3.83 -9.54 18.04
C SER A 17 -2.59 -9.81 17.21
N ALA A 18 -2.61 -10.90 16.45
CA ALA A 18 -1.62 -11.12 15.41
C ALA A 18 -1.44 -9.81 14.61
N PRO A 19 -0.20 -9.35 14.33
CA PRO A 19 0.03 -8.10 13.64
C PRO A 19 -0.73 -8.04 12.31
N ASN A 20 -1.53 -7.01 12.09
CA ASN A 20 -2.27 -6.83 10.84
C ASN A 20 -1.47 -5.93 9.90
N HIS A 21 -0.33 -6.44 9.41
CA HIS A 21 0.61 -5.71 8.55
C HIS A 21 -0.04 -5.04 7.34
N GLY A 22 -1.12 -5.60 6.80
CA GLY A 22 -1.85 -5.00 5.68
C GLY A 22 -2.60 -3.73 6.08
N THR A 23 -3.35 -3.77 7.18
CA THR A 23 -4.12 -2.61 7.67
C THR A 23 -3.18 -1.54 8.24
N ASP A 24 -2.12 -1.96 8.93
CA ASP A 24 -1.12 -1.07 9.50
C ASP A 24 -0.37 -0.32 8.37
N PHE A 25 -0.04 -1.03 7.29
CA PHE A 25 0.53 -0.42 6.08
C PHE A 25 -0.38 0.66 5.48
N LEU A 26 -1.68 0.39 5.30
CA LEU A 26 -2.62 1.38 4.75
C LEU A 26 -2.77 2.58 5.68
N THR A 27 -2.81 2.35 7.00
CA THR A 27 -2.89 3.41 8.00
C THR A 27 -1.65 4.30 7.97
N TRP A 28 -0.46 3.68 7.92
CA TRP A 28 0.82 4.38 7.75
C TRP A 28 0.88 5.17 6.44
N LEU A 29 0.36 4.60 5.36
CA LEU A 29 0.37 5.21 4.03
C LEU A 29 -0.53 6.45 4.02
N LYS A 30 -1.77 6.33 4.49
CA LYS A 30 -2.73 7.44 4.62
C LYS A 30 -2.17 8.56 5.51
N GLY A 31 -1.69 8.22 6.70
CA GLY A 31 -1.07 9.20 7.60
C GLY A 31 0.17 9.87 7.00
N GLY A 32 0.97 9.11 6.25
CA GLY A 32 2.15 9.62 5.55
C GLY A 32 1.80 10.59 4.41
N VAL A 33 0.71 10.36 3.69
CA VAL A 33 0.22 11.30 2.67
C VAL A 33 -0.34 12.56 3.31
N ILE A 34 -1.19 12.43 4.34
CA ILE A 34 -1.79 13.57 5.06
C ILE A 34 -0.71 14.49 5.66
N SER A 35 0.34 13.89 6.22
CA SER A 35 1.48 14.64 6.83
C SER A 35 2.53 15.10 5.81
N HIS A 36 2.34 14.85 4.51
CA HIS A 36 3.31 15.11 3.43
C HIS A 36 4.66 14.38 3.54
N ARG A 37 4.81 13.43 4.49
CA ARG A 37 5.99 12.55 4.57
C ARG A 37 6.10 11.63 3.34
N ILE A 38 4.96 11.25 2.77
CA ILE A 38 4.86 10.50 1.52
C ILE A 38 4.46 11.48 0.43
N ILE A 39 5.46 11.92 -0.35
CA ILE A 39 5.25 12.73 -1.53
C ILE A 39 4.53 11.89 -2.58
N ILE A 40 3.48 12.47 -3.14
CA ILE A 40 2.65 11.88 -4.19
C ILE A 40 2.91 12.59 -5.52
N ASN A 41 2.64 11.93 -6.65
CA ASN A 41 2.68 12.50 -8.00
C ASN A 41 4.00 13.16 -8.46
N ASP A 42 5.05 13.13 -7.67
CA ASP A 42 6.41 13.53 -8.06
C ASP A 42 7.12 12.44 -8.90
N ALA A 43 8.17 12.83 -9.64
CA ALA A 43 8.96 11.92 -10.46
C ALA A 43 9.58 10.73 -9.70
N LYS A 44 9.86 10.88 -8.40
CA LYS A 44 10.39 9.80 -7.54
C LYS A 44 9.37 9.31 -6.50
N ALA A 45 8.11 9.75 -6.61
CA ALA A 45 7.06 9.30 -5.72
C ALA A 45 6.81 7.79 -5.85
N ARG A 46 6.27 7.21 -4.79
CA ARG A 46 5.84 5.80 -4.76
C ARG A 46 4.32 5.66 -4.75
N VAL A 47 3.63 6.79 -4.76
CA VAL A 47 2.17 6.90 -4.77
C VAL A 47 1.83 7.93 -5.83
N HIS A 48 0.94 7.55 -6.75
CA HIS A 48 0.43 8.44 -7.77
C HIS A 48 -1.10 8.36 -7.78
N THR A 49 -1.76 9.35 -8.36
CA THR A 49 -3.15 9.18 -8.79
C THR A 49 -3.15 8.78 -10.27
N VAL A 50 -3.82 7.67 -10.59
CA VAL A 50 -3.98 7.15 -11.95
C VAL A 50 -5.38 6.56 -12.05
N ASP A 51 -6.12 6.88 -13.11
CA ASP A 51 -7.49 6.40 -13.30
C ASP A 51 -8.39 6.76 -12.10
N SER A 52 -8.24 8.01 -11.65
CA SER A 52 -8.96 8.61 -10.51
C SER A 52 -8.82 7.84 -9.20
N THR A 53 -7.76 7.03 -9.03
CA THR A 53 -7.49 6.29 -7.80
C THR A 53 -6.01 6.27 -7.44
N ALA A 54 -5.70 5.81 -6.23
CA ALA A 54 -4.32 5.64 -5.77
C ALA A 54 -3.64 4.48 -6.52
N PHE A 55 -2.50 4.77 -7.13
CA PHE A 55 -1.55 3.81 -7.68
C PHE A 55 -0.33 3.70 -6.77
N LEU A 56 -0.11 2.49 -6.23
CA LEU A 56 0.97 2.19 -5.28
C LEU A 56 2.12 1.47 -6.00
N VAL A 57 3.27 2.12 -6.13
CA VAL A 57 4.44 1.58 -6.84
C VAL A 57 5.06 0.43 -6.04
N SER A 58 5.10 -0.76 -6.64
CA SER A 58 5.58 -2.00 -6.02
C SER A 58 6.91 -2.45 -6.65
N PRO A 59 7.85 -2.98 -5.86
CA PRO A 59 7.77 -3.26 -4.41
C PRO A 59 8.12 -2.07 -3.52
N ASP A 60 8.50 -0.92 -4.11
CA ASP A 60 9.23 0.14 -3.40
C ASP A 60 8.45 0.81 -2.27
N ILE A 61 7.11 0.87 -2.34
CA ILE A 61 6.29 1.39 -1.25
C ILE A 61 6.31 0.46 -0.02
N PHE A 62 6.29 -0.86 -0.24
CA PHE A 62 6.34 -1.86 0.84
C PHE A 62 7.74 -1.94 1.45
N LYS A 63 8.79 -1.82 0.62
CA LYS A 63 10.17 -1.72 1.09
C LYS A 63 10.35 -0.50 2.00
N ARG A 64 9.81 0.66 1.61
CA ARG A 64 9.85 1.85 2.45
C ARG A 64 9.16 1.63 3.79
N TYR A 65 7.94 1.06 3.79
CA TYR A 65 7.23 0.76 5.03
C TYR A 65 8.03 -0.21 5.92
N ALA A 66 8.53 -1.31 5.37
CA ALA A 66 9.28 -2.31 6.14
C ALA A 66 10.56 -1.73 6.77
N LEU A 67 11.26 -0.83 6.07
CA LEU A 67 12.44 -0.12 6.61
C LEU A 67 12.09 0.77 7.82
N GLU A 68 10.89 1.34 7.87
CA GLU A 68 10.41 2.14 8.99
C GLU A 68 9.89 1.28 10.16
N HIS A 69 9.76 -0.05 9.98
CA HIS A 69 9.25 -0.99 10.99
C HIS A 69 10.16 -2.22 11.12
N PRO A 70 11.37 -2.10 11.71
CA PRO A 70 12.34 -3.20 11.81
C PRO A 70 11.82 -4.43 12.55
N ALA A 71 10.81 -4.29 13.42
CA ALA A 71 10.19 -5.40 14.14
C ALA A 71 9.58 -6.47 13.21
N ILE A 72 9.19 -6.10 11.98
CA ILE A 72 8.61 -7.02 10.99
C ILE A 72 9.65 -8.05 10.51
N GLU A 73 10.96 -7.73 10.58
CA GLU A 73 12.01 -8.63 10.10
C GLU A 73 12.04 -9.97 10.82
N HIS A 74 11.74 -10.00 12.12
CA HIS A 74 11.79 -11.23 12.90
C HIS A 74 10.74 -12.23 12.40
N GLU A 75 9.48 -11.78 12.29
CA GLU A 75 8.38 -12.59 11.77
C GLU A 75 8.59 -13.00 10.31
N ALA A 76 9.14 -12.10 9.49
CA ALA A 76 9.41 -12.41 8.10
C ALA A 76 10.45 -13.54 7.95
N LYS A 77 11.49 -13.55 8.79
CA LYS A 77 12.52 -14.61 8.81
C LYS A 77 11.95 -15.97 9.19
N GLU A 78 11.05 -16.03 10.17
CA GLU A 78 10.38 -17.29 10.56
C GLU A 78 9.57 -17.91 9.40
N ARG A 79 9.17 -17.10 8.42
CA ARG A 79 8.38 -17.50 7.25
C ARG A 79 9.21 -17.63 5.97
N ASP A 80 10.53 -17.50 6.06
CA ASP A 80 11.46 -17.45 4.91
C ASP A 80 11.07 -16.36 3.88
N LEU A 81 10.76 -15.17 4.38
CA LEU A 81 10.38 -13.99 3.59
C LEU A 81 11.23 -12.78 3.92
N GLU A 82 11.32 -11.87 2.95
CA GLU A 82 11.73 -10.49 3.24
C GLU A 82 10.57 -9.74 3.91
N ALA A 83 10.88 -8.80 4.81
CA ALA A 83 9.88 -8.04 5.56
C ALA A 83 8.83 -7.35 4.65
N TRP A 84 9.26 -6.77 3.52
CA TRP A 84 8.33 -6.15 2.58
C TRP A 84 7.38 -7.15 1.90
N GLN A 85 7.81 -8.40 1.69
CA GLN A 85 6.96 -9.45 1.10
C GLN A 85 5.86 -9.86 2.07
N LEU A 86 6.17 -9.96 3.36
CA LEU A 86 5.19 -10.21 4.41
C LEU A 86 4.10 -9.13 4.42
N VAL A 87 4.52 -7.86 4.36
CA VAL A 87 3.59 -6.71 4.31
C VAL A 87 2.77 -6.73 3.03
N GLN A 88 3.40 -6.89 1.87
CA GLN A 88 2.72 -6.90 0.58
C GLN A 88 1.67 -8.02 0.49
N ARG A 89 2.01 -9.25 0.90
CA ARG A 89 1.06 -10.36 0.96
C ARG A 89 -0.08 -10.09 1.94
N SER A 90 0.20 -9.43 3.05
CA SER A 90 -0.83 -9.06 4.04
C SER A 90 -1.77 -7.99 3.49
N PHE A 91 -1.25 -7.00 2.76
CA PHE A 91 -2.05 -6.03 2.01
C PHE A 91 -2.93 -6.71 0.95
N GLU A 92 -2.38 -7.63 0.15
CA GLU A 92 -3.15 -8.33 -0.89
C GLU A 92 -4.32 -9.14 -0.33
N LYS A 93 -4.17 -9.70 0.88
CA LYS A 93 -5.26 -10.43 1.57
C LYS A 93 -6.45 -9.54 1.93
N LEU A 94 -6.24 -8.22 2.06
CA LEU A 94 -7.32 -7.27 2.31
C LEU A 94 -8.21 -7.04 1.08
N LYS A 95 -7.76 -7.43 -0.12
CA LYS A 95 -8.50 -7.28 -1.38
C LYS A 95 -8.96 -5.86 -1.67
N LYS A 96 -8.19 -4.86 -1.22
CA LYS A 96 -8.46 -3.44 -1.48
C LYS A 96 -7.89 -2.93 -2.80
N HIS A 97 -7.19 -3.80 -3.55
CA HIS A 97 -6.66 -3.49 -4.87
C HIS A 97 -7.56 -4.03 -5.99
N ARG A 98 -7.59 -3.31 -7.11
CA ARG A 98 -8.24 -3.75 -8.35
C ARG A 98 -7.42 -4.86 -9.00
N LYS A 99 -8.10 -5.86 -9.55
CA LYS A 99 -7.47 -6.85 -10.43
C LYS A 99 -7.49 -6.38 -11.88
N THR A 100 -6.47 -6.76 -12.65
CA THR A 100 -6.49 -6.61 -14.11
C THR A 100 -7.57 -7.51 -14.72
N PRO A 101 -7.98 -7.29 -15.98
CA PRO A 101 -8.89 -8.18 -16.69
C PRO A 101 -8.39 -9.64 -16.77
N ALA A 102 -7.07 -9.86 -16.75
CA ALA A 102 -6.46 -11.18 -16.68
C ALA A 102 -6.45 -11.78 -15.24
N GLY A 103 -7.06 -11.10 -14.26
CA GLY A 103 -7.15 -11.56 -12.88
C GLY A 103 -5.88 -11.35 -12.03
N LEU A 104 -4.89 -10.62 -12.54
CA LEU A 104 -3.63 -10.34 -11.85
C LEU A 104 -3.77 -9.12 -10.92
N ASN A 105 -2.93 -9.06 -9.87
CA ASN A 105 -2.96 -7.95 -8.91
C ASN A 105 -2.15 -6.71 -9.35
N ILE A 106 -1.09 -6.93 -10.15
CA ILE A 106 -0.14 -5.89 -10.54
C ILE A 106 -0.53 -5.29 -11.88
N TRP A 107 -0.76 -3.98 -11.87
CA TRP A 107 -0.93 -3.15 -13.05
C TRP A 107 0.42 -2.62 -13.54
N THR A 108 0.51 -2.43 -14.85
CA THR A 108 1.61 -1.72 -15.50
C THR A 108 1.12 -0.37 -15.97
N CYS A 109 1.81 0.69 -15.58
CA CYS A 109 1.58 2.05 -16.04
C CYS A 109 2.76 2.51 -16.91
N LEU A 110 2.47 3.29 -17.95
CA LEU A 110 3.46 3.97 -18.77
C LEU A 110 3.68 5.38 -18.23
N VAL A 111 4.94 5.74 -18.05
CA VAL A 111 5.38 7.10 -17.70
C VAL A 111 5.90 7.76 -18.97
N LYS A 112 5.21 8.80 -19.42
CA LYS A 112 5.62 9.63 -20.56
C LYS A 112 6.82 10.48 -20.17
N GLY A 113 7.98 10.14 -20.73
CA GLY A 113 9.21 10.92 -20.60
C GLY A 113 9.49 11.75 -21.87
N PRO A 114 10.25 12.86 -21.76
CA PRO A 114 10.60 13.69 -22.93
C PRO A 114 11.35 12.97 -24.05
N ARG A 115 12.04 11.86 -23.72
CA ARG A 115 12.83 11.07 -24.69
C ARG A 115 12.38 9.62 -24.82
N LYS A 116 12.04 8.98 -23.69
CA LYS A 116 11.64 7.58 -23.64
C LYS A 116 10.55 7.37 -22.59
N SER A 117 9.63 6.47 -22.88
CA SER A 117 8.67 5.99 -21.89
C SER A 117 9.34 5.01 -20.93
N LYS A 118 8.90 5.00 -19.68
CA LYS A 118 9.30 4.03 -18.67
C LYS A 118 8.05 3.31 -18.15
N GLN A 119 8.19 2.05 -17.77
CA GLN A 119 7.11 1.34 -17.08
C GLN A 119 7.24 1.47 -15.56
N LEU A 120 6.11 1.71 -14.90
CA LEU A 120 5.92 1.51 -13.47
C LEU A 120 4.99 0.34 -13.24
N ARG A 121 5.23 -0.41 -12.18
CA ARG A 121 4.39 -1.54 -11.80
C ARG A 121 3.89 -1.34 -10.39
N GLY A 122 2.64 -1.68 -10.14
CA GLY A 122 2.01 -1.35 -8.87
C GLY A 122 0.58 -1.82 -8.75
N TYR A 123 -0.05 -1.44 -7.65
CA TYR A 123 -1.44 -1.75 -7.34
C TYR A 123 -2.29 -0.50 -7.58
N LEU A 124 -3.43 -0.66 -8.26
CA LEU A 124 -4.50 0.34 -8.21
C LEU A 124 -5.42 0.01 -7.04
N LEU A 125 -5.75 0.98 -6.19
CA LEU A 125 -6.73 0.79 -5.14
C LEU A 125 -8.16 0.85 -5.70
N THR A 126 -9.05 0.06 -5.10
CA THR A 126 -10.48 0.15 -5.38
C THR A 126 -11.02 1.50 -4.91
N GLU A 127 -10.76 1.84 -3.64
CA GLU A 127 -11.22 3.07 -3.01
C GLU A 127 -10.03 4.03 -2.80
N PRO A 128 -10.00 5.22 -3.43
CA PRO A 128 -8.93 6.20 -3.22
C PRO A 128 -8.86 6.70 -1.78
N THR A 129 -9.98 6.66 -1.06
CA THR A 129 -10.12 7.15 0.33
C THR A 129 -9.37 6.31 1.36
N ASP A 130 -8.89 5.12 0.96
CA ASP A 130 -7.97 4.31 1.76
C ASP A 130 -6.62 4.99 1.97
N VAL A 131 -6.23 5.93 1.08
CA VAL A 131 -4.94 6.64 1.14
C VAL A 131 -5.11 8.15 1.11
N PHE A 132 -6.12 8.68 0.42
CA PHE A 132 -6.34 10.10 0.24
C PHE A 132 -7.51 10.60 1.10
N SER A 133 -7.35 11.75 1.78
CA SER A 133 -8.49 12.45 2.40
C SER A 133 -9.30 13.23 1.35
N GLU A 134 -8.60 13.79 0.37
CA GLU A 134 -9.14 14.42 -0.83
C GLU A 134 -8.36 13.85 -2.01
N VAL A 135 -9.06 13.39 -3.06
CA VAL A 135 -8.43 12.70 -4.18
C VAL A 135 -7.73 13.73 -5.07
N PRO A 136 -6.39 13.68 -5.20
CA PRO A 136 -5.65 14.59 -6.08
C PRO A 136 -5.94 14.29 -7.56
N TYR A 137 -5.74 15.26 -8.45
CA TYR A 137 -5.79 15.01 -9.89
C TYR A 137 -4.82 13.90 -10.33
N ASP A 138 -5.22 13.19 -11.37
CA ASP A 138 -4.39 12.19 -12.03
C ASP A 138 -3.05 12.77 -12.47
N ASN A 139 -2.00 11.97 -12.34
CA ASN A 139 -0.68 12.34 -12.78
C ASN A 139 -0.65 12.44 -14.31
N PRO A 140 -0.45 13.63 -14.91
CA PRO A 140 -0.63 13.83 -16.35
C PRO A 140 0.40 13.09 -17.21
N VAL A 141 1.50 12.65 -16.61
CA VAL A 141 2.55 11.89 -17.32
C VAL A 141 2.46 10.39 -17.11
N ILE A 142 1.47 9.88 -16.36
CA ILE A 142 1.30 8.45 -16.11
C ILE A 142 -0.05 7.99 -16.64
N SER A 143 -0.05 6.92 -17.43
CA SER A 143 -1.28 6.27 -17.89
C SER A 143 -1.20 4.77 -17.69
N LEU A 144 -2.34 4.09 -17.61
CA LEU A 144 -2.35 2.63 -17.67
C LEU A 144 -1.82 2.17 -19.03
N ALA A 145 -1.05 1.08 -19.03
CA ALA A 145 -0.65 0.45 -20.28
C ALA A 145 -1.87 -0.22 -20.90
N ASP A 146 -2.12 0.01 -22.18
CA ASP A 146 -3.17 -0.70 -22.90
C ASP A 146 -2.84 -2.19 -22.91
N LEU A 147 -3.77 -3.01 -22.43
CA LEU A 147 -3.60 -4.46 -22.34
C LEU A 147 -3.46 -5.13 -23.73
N ALA A 148 -3.67 -4.37 -24.81
CA ALA A 148 -3.57 -4.79 -26.20
C ALA A 148 -2.14 -4.75 -26.78
N ASP A 149 -1.17 -4.10 -26.12
CA ASP A 149 0.20 -3.97 -26.65
C ASP A 149 1.06 -5.24 -26.44
N LYS A 150 0.45 -6.38 -26.10
CA LYS A 150 1.15 -7.64 -25.85
C LYS A 150 1.46 -8.49 -27.09
N GLU A 151 1.08 -8.06 -28.30
CA GLU A 151 1.40 -8.82 -29.53
C GLU A 151 2.63 -8.33 -30.31
N ALA A 152 3.29 -7.22 -29.91
CA ALA A 152 4.35 -6.63 -30.74
C ALA A 152 5.79 -6.88 -30.25
N SER A 153 6.04 -7.87 -29.39
CA SER A 153 7.40 -8.15 -28.90
C SER A 153 7.59 -9.62 -28.49
N GLU A 154 7.40 -10.53 -29.44
CA GLU A 154 8.10 -11.82 -29.50
C GLU A 154 8.67 -12.02 -30.91
#